data_AF-A0A2H5AU56-F1
#
_entry.id   AF-A0A2H5AU56-F1
#
_cell.length_a   1.000
_cell.length_b   1.000
_cell.length_c   1.000
_cell.angle_alpha   90.00
_cell.angle_beta   90.00
_cell.angle_gamma   90.00
#
_symmetry.space_group_name_H-M   'P 1'
#
loop_
_entity.id
_entity.type
_entity.pdbx_description
1 polymer ?
#
loop_
_entity_poly.entity_id
_entity_poly.type
_entity_poly.pdbx_seq_one_letter_code
_entity_poly.pdbx_strand_id
1 'polypeptide(L)'
;MTTTKGGWELPISERELACLTREMHEAHQATLPAMRASAVELAAEIRSRRADGPRDLGRRRFLLGAGGAAAALTLAACSSSTSSSSSSSSSGSPSAAASGSAAPGLYTGDLKVVALATALENQAVGAYQAALDAAKAGKLGTVPPAVATFVTTAMGQHADHAKAWNAVLTGAGKPAISDVPLSNQPATLQALGAATDVGTVAKLALSLEDQAAQTYLFATYNVGSPAGIATAATIAPVEAMHAAILNYVLGQYPVPDDFLPVDKAASPTLLTV
;
A
#
# COMPACT_ATOMS: atom_id res chain seq x y z
N MET A 1 30.47 2.24 -34.48
CA MET A 1 29.23 1.90 -33.76
C MET A 1 28.36 1.07 -34.70
N THR A 2 28.35 -0.25 -34.50
CA THR A 2 27.46 -1.16 -35.23
C THR A 2 26.12 -1.23 -34.51
N THR A 3 25.10 -0.57 -35.05
CA THR A 3 23.73 -0.62 -34.53
C THR A 3 23.15 -2.03 -34.68
N THR A 4 23.03 -2.75 -33.56
CA THR A 4 22.23 -3.96 -33.46
C THR A 4 20.76 -3.60 -33.71
N LYS A 5 20.23 -4.01 -34.87
CA LYS A 5 18.83 -3.77 -35.24
C LYS A 5 17.88 -4.46 -34.25
N GLY A 6 17.13 -3.68 -33.49
CA GLY A 6 15.90 -4.11 -32.80
C GLY A 6 16.04 -4.63 -31.37
N GLY A 7 17.22 -4.58 -30.75
CA GLY A 7 17.38 -4.87 -29.32
C GLY A 7 17.15 -3.65 -28.44
N TRP A 8 16.65 -3.85 -27.21
CA TRP A 8 16.77 -2.85 -26.15
C TRP A 8 18.25 -2.68 -25.75
N GLU A 9 18.65 -1.45 -25.45
CA GLU A 9 19.98 -1.06 -24.96
C GLU A 9 19.79 -0.20 -23.71
N LEU A 10 20.67 -0.34 -22.72
CA LEU A 10 20.56 0.38 -21.45
C LEU A 10 20.86 1.89 -21.65
N PRO A 11 19.90 2.81 -21.41
CA PRO A 11 20.10 4.23 -21.74
C PRO A 11 20.98 5.02 -20.77
N ILE A 12 21.35 4.42 -19.64
CA ILE A 12 22.20 4.98 -18.57
C ILE A 12 23.47 4.13 -18.44
N SER A 13 24.59 4.69 -17.98
CA SER A 13 25.80 3.85 -17.82
C SER A 13 25.64 2.84 -16.66
N GLU A 14 26.26 1.67 -16.79
CA GLU A 14 26.25 0.65 -15.73
C GLU A 14 26.77 1.20 -14.38
N ARG A 15 27.76 2.11 -14.44
CA ARG A 15 28.33 2.77 -13.26
C ARG A 15 27.30 3.65 -12.54
N GLU A 16 26.47 4.37 -13.28
CA GLU A 16 25.43 5.24 -12.71
C GLU A 16 24.27 4.39 -12.15
N LEU A 17 23.82 3.36 -12.88
CA LEU A 17 22.80 2.43 -12.39
C LEU A 17 23.25 1.70 -11.10
N ALA A 18 24.51 1.27 -11.04
CA ALA A 18 25.09 0.69 -9.81
C ALA A 18 25.26 1.72 -8.67
N CYS A 19 25.39 3.01 -8.99
CA CYS A 19 25.41 4.10 -8.00
C CYS A 19 24.03 4.28 -7.37
N LEU A 20 23.01 4.49 -8.21
CA LEU A 20 21.61 4.64 -7.79
C LEU A 20 21.12 3.43 -7.00
N THR A 21 21.43 2.21 -7.45
CA THR A 21 21.07 0.96 -6.76
C THR A 21 21.66 0.90 -5.34
N ARG A 22 22.91 1.34 -5.17
CA ARG A 22 23.57 1.37 -3.86
C ARG A 22 22.97 2.43 -2.95
N GLU A 23 22.73 3.63 -3.45
CA GLU A 23 22.11 4.73 -2.69
C GLU A 23 20.69 4.38 -2.22
N MET A 24 19.89 3.76 -3.09
CA MET A 24 18.58 3.18 -2.74
C MET A 24 18.70 2.07 -1.69
N HIS A 25 19.72 1.21 -1.79
CA HIS A 25 19.95 0.17 -0.79
C HIS A 25 20.32 0.75 0.58
N GLU A 26 21.20 1.75 0.61
CA GLU A 26 21.58 2.48 1.82
C GLU A 26 20.35 3.17 2.46
N ALA A 27 19.50 3.81 1.66
CA ALA A 27 18.25 4.43 2.13
C ALA A 27 17.28 3.41 2.76
N HIS A 28 17.07 2.25 2.12
CA HIS A 28 16.28 1.16 2.68
C HIS A 28 16.88 0.60 3.98
N GLN A 29 18.20 0.33 4.03
CA GLN A 29 18.83 -0.16 5.26
C GLN A 29 18.70 0.84 6.42
N ALA A 30 18.70 2.14 6.14
CA ALA A 30 18.49 3.18 7.14
C ALA A 30 17.04 3.20 7.68
N THR A 31 16.03 2.94 6.85
CA THR A 31 14.60 2.94 7.27
C THR A 31 14.11 1.59 7.82
N LEU A 32 14.75 0.48 7.46
CA LEU A 32 14.40 -0.89 7.83
C LEU A 32 14.17 -1.11 9.34
N PRO A 33 14.95 -0.52 10.29
CA PRO A 33 14.66 -0.63 11.72
C PRO A 33 13.37 0.07 12.14
N ALA A 34 13.07 1.24 11.56
CA ALA A 34 11.87 2.01 11.85
C ALA A 34 10.62 1.31 11.30
N MET A 35 10.68 0.78 10.07
CA MET A 35 9.62 -0.04 9.47
C MET A 35 9.29 -1.26 10.35
N ARG A 36 10.31 -1.98 10.82
CA ARG A 36 10.14 -3.15 11.69
C ARG A 36 9.54 -2.77 13.05
N ALA A 37 9.92 -1.62 13.61
CA ALA A 37 9.35 -1.12 14.86
C ALA A 37 7.87 -0.74 14.71
N SER A 38 7.50 0.02 13.67
CA SER A 38 6.12 0.42 13.42
C SER A 38 5.21 -0.78 13.07
N ALA A 39 5.74 -1.81 12.39
CA ALA A 39 5.02 -3.05 12.15
C ALA A 39 4.67 -3.80 13.47
N VAL A 40 5.60 -3.84 14.43
CA VAL A 40 5.36 -4.42 15.77
C VAL A 40 4.33 -3.61 16.55
N GLU A 41 4.40 -2.27 16.47
CA GLU A 41 3.43 -1.37 17.10
C GLU A 41 2.02 -1.52 16.49
N LEU A 42 1.92 -1.61 15.16
CA LEU A 42 0.66 -1.86 14.44
C LEU A 42 0.02 -3.18 14.88
N ALA A 43 0.81 -4.24 15.00
CA ALA A 43 0.34 -5.52 15.53
C ALA A 43 -0.22 -5.38 16.97
N ALA A 44 0.42 -4.55 17.81
CA ALA A 44 -0.05 -4.27 19.17
C ALA A 44 -1.34 -3.44 19.17
N GLU A 45 -1.46 -2.42 18.32
CA GLU A 45 -2.67 -1.59 18.18
C GLU A 45 -3.86 -2.38 17.64
N ILE A 46 -3.62 -3.33 16.73
CA ILE A 46 -4.67 -4.24 16.25
C ILE A 46 -5.14 -5.17 17.38
N ARG A 47 -4.22 -5.70 18.20
CA ARG A 47 -4.57 -6.53 19.37
C ARG A 47 -5.34 -5.75 20.44
N SER A 48 -4.93 -4.51 20.76
CA SER A 48 -5.63 -3.69 21.77
C SER A 48 -7.04 -3.31 21.31
N ARG A 49 -7.20 -2.85 20.06
CA ARG A 49 -8.52 -2.56 19.46
C ARG A 49 -9.45 -3.78 19.45
N ARG A 50 -8.91 -5.01 19.27
CA ARG A 50 -9.68 -6.26 19.39
C ARG A 50 -10.10 -6.57 20.84
N ALA A 51 -9.22 -6.36 21.82
CA ALA A 51 -9.52 -6.59 23.23
C ALA A 51 -10.57 -5.62 23.80
N ASP A 52 -10.61 -4.40 23.25
CA ASP A 52 -11.47 -3.30 23.70
C ASP A 52 -12.92 -3.35 23.16
N GLY A 53 -13.22 -4.29 22.26
CA GLY A 53 -14.54 -4.48 21.65
C GLY A 53 -15.02 -3.32 20.76
N PRO A 54 -16.26 -3.37 20.24
CA PRO A 54 -16.86 -2.26 19.51
C PRO A 54 -17.08 -1.08 20.46
N ARG A 55 -16.13 -0.14 20.47
CA ARG A 55 -16.27 1.10 21.23
C ARG A 55 -17.36 1.96 20.60
N ASP A 56 -18.50 2.00 21.28
CA ASP A 56 -19.57 2.98 21.04
C ASP A 56 -19.00 4.39 21.28
N LEU A 57 -18.49 5.00 20.21
CA LEU A 57 -17.88 6.33 20.20
C LEU A 57 -18.87 7.44 20.62
N GLY A 58 -20.17 7.17 20.60
CA GLY A 58 -21.21 8.09 21.06
C GLY A 58 -21.09 8.40 22.56
N ARG A 59 -20.79 7.40 23.39
CA ARG A 59 -20.81 7.54 24.86
C ARG A 59 -19.70 8.44 25.41
N ARG A 60 -18.52 8.45 24.77
CA ARG A 60 -17.39 9.29 25.19
C ARG A 60 -17.52 10.75 24.76
N ARG A 61 -18.21 11.04 23.64
CA ARG A 61 -18.56 12.43 23.28
C ARG A 61 -19.74 12.98 24.09
N PHE A 62 -20.70 12.14 24.50
CA PHE A 62 -21.84 12.58 25.31
C PHE A 62 -21.41 13.13 26.69
N LEU A 63 -20.50 12.44 27.40
CA LEU A 63 -20.05 12.87 28.74
C LEU A 63 -19.08 14.06 28.73
N LEU A 64 -18.48 14.41 27.58
CA LEU A 64 -17.71 15.63 27.40
C LEU A 64 -18.53 16.79 26.81
N GLY A 65 -19.72 16.51 26.23
CA GLY A 65 -20.60 17.52 25.64
C GLY A 65 -21.72 18.05 26.56
N ALA A 66 -21.96 17.41 27.71
CA ALA A 66 -23.09 17.73 28.60
C ALA A 66 -22.69 18.41 29.94
N GLY A 67 -21.41 18.75 30.14
CA GLY A 67 -20.87 19.22 31.42
C GLY A 67 -20.53 20.72 31.50
N GLY A 68 -21.08 21.57 30.62
CA GLY A 68 -20.57 22.92 30.38
C GLY A 68 -21.62 24.04 30.28
N ALA A 69 -22.62 24.07 31.16
CA ALA A 69 -23.59 25.18 31.22
C ALA A 69 -24.21 25.35 32.63
N ALA A 70 -23.49 25.98 33.56
CA ALA A 70 -24.01 26.32 34.89
C ALA A 70 -23.37 27.60 35.48
N ALA A 71 -23.74 28.75 34.93
CA ALA A 71 -23.62 30.04 35.61
C ALA A 71 -24.78 30.94 35.14
N ALA A 72 -25.84 31.03 35.95
CA ALA A 72 -27.05 31.74 35.59
C ALA A 72 -26.96 33.23 35.93
N LEU A 73 -27.44 34.09 35.04
CA LEU A 73 -27.98 35.39 35.39
C LEU A 73 -29.33 35.56 34.67
N THR A 74 -30.34 35.85 35.47
CA THR A 74 -31.76 35.94 35.10
C THR A 74 -32.13 37.35 34.64
N LEU A 75 -33.16 37.45 33.80
CA LEU A 75 -34.26 38.42 33.95
C LEU A 75 -35.40 38.05 32.98
N ALA A 76 -36.64 38.40 33.34
CA ALA A 76 -37.86 37.84 32.77
C ALA A 76 -38.80 38.90 32.16
N ALA A 77 -39.61 38.49 31.18
CA ALA A 77 -40.99 38.94 30.89
C ALA A 77 -41.54 38.08 29.72
N CYS A 78 -42.60 37.27 29.89
CA CYS A 78 -44.03 37.59 29.67
C CYS A 78 -44.34 37.97 28.20
N SER A 79 -45.33 37.40 27.47
CA SER A 79 -46.41 36.42 27.74
C SER A 79 -46.93 35.87 26.37
N SER A 80 -47.90 34.95 26.17
CA SER A 80 -48.86 34.21 27.03
C SER A 80 -49.44 32.97 26.28
N SER A 81 -50.33 32.22 26.95
CA SER A 81 -51.32 31.20 26.49
C SER A 81 -51.67 31.08 24.97
N THR A 82 -51.93 29.89 24.41
CA THR A 82 -52.99 28.94 24.84
C THR A 82 -52.77 27.48 24.34
N SER A 83 -53.53 26.56 24.94
CA SER A 83 -53.52 25.09 24.90
C SER A 83 -53.53 24.33 23.56
N SER A 84 -52.99 23.10 23.65
CA SER A 84 -53.46 21.83 23.03
C SER A 84 -53.51 21.68 21.51
N SER A 85 -52.69 20.76 20.97
CA SER A 85 -53.12 19.46 20.43
C SER A 85 -52.02 18.81 19.58
N SER A 86 -52.00 17.48 19.54
CA SER A 86 -51.01 16.67 18.84
C SER A 86 -51.34 16.48 17.36
N SER A 87 -50.36 16.63 16.47
CA SER A 87 -50.32 15.89 15.20
C SER A 87 -48.89 15.65 14.73
N SER A 88 -48.65 14.42 14.30
CA SER A 88 -47.35 13.89 13.85
C SER A 88 -47.02 14.28 12.41
N SER A 89 -45.77 14.69 12.15
CA SER A 89 -45.21 14.76 10.79
C SER A 89 -43.67 14.62 10.79
N SER A 90 -43.16 13.41 11.06
CA SER A 90 -41.75 13.09 10.81
C SER A 90 -41.51 12.93 9.30
N SER A 91 -40.88 13.92 8.68
CA SER A 91 -40.33 13.83 7.33
C SER A 91 -39.31 12.69 7.24
N GLY A 92 -39.38 11.90 6.16
CA GLY A 92 -38.64 10.65 6.04
C GLY A 92 -37.15 10.81 5.78
N SER A 93 -36.34 10.03 6.49
CA SER A 93 -34.96 9.72 6.10
C SER A 93 -34.94 8.66 4.99
N PRO A 94 -34.02 8.72 4.02
CA PRO A 94 -33.91 7.67 2.99
C PRO A 94 -33.50 6.34 3.61
N SER A 95 -34.12 5.26 3.16
CA SER A 95 -33.84 3.91 3.63
C SER A 95 -32.43 3.49 3.21
N ALA A 96 -31.59 3.09 4.17
CA ALA A 96 -30.31 2.45 3.88
C ALA A 96 -30.58 1.09 3.22
N ALA A 97 -30.20 0.95 1.95
CA ALA A 97 -30.25 -0.32 1.27
C ALA A 97 -29.35 -1.33 1.99
N ALA A 98 -29.93 -2.43 2.46
CA ALA A 98 -29.18 -3.52 3.07
C ALA A 98 -28.37 -4.25 1.98
N SER A 99 -27.13 -3.82 1.75
CA SER A 99 -26.15 -4.61 1.00
C SER A 99 -25.98 -5.96 1.69
N GLY A 100 -26.22 -7.05 0.95
CA GLY A 100 -26.21 -8.40 1.49
C GLY A 100 -24.88 -8.72 2.17
N SER A 101 -24.96 -9.33 3.35
CA SER A 101 -23.80 -9.77 4.11
C SER A 101 -23.04 -10.86 3.36
N ALA A 102 -22.06 -10.48 2.56
CA ALA A 102 -20.95 -11.35 2.22
C ALA A 102 -20.33 -11.88 3.53
N ALA A 103 -19.90 -13.14 3.55
CA ALA A 103 -19.14 -13.66 4.67
C ALA A 103 -17.91 -12.76 4.91
N PRO A 104 -17.58 -12.39 6.16
CA PRO A 104 -16.41 -11.56 6.42
C PRO A 104 -15.16 -12.31 5.96
N GLY A 105 -14.44 -11.72 4.99
CA GLY A 105 -13.18 -12.26 4.50
C GLY A 105 -12.16 -12.46 5.62
N LEU A 106 -11.12 -13.24 5.36
CA LEU A 106 -10.14 -13.63 6.39
C LEU A 106 -9.49 -12.39 7.03
N TYR A 107 -9.35 -11.31 6.26
CA TYR A 107 -8.79 -10.03 6.65
C TYR A 107 -9.83 -8.90 6.51
N THR A 108 -9.95 -8.06 7.55
CA THR A 108 -10.95 -6.98 7.62
C THR A 108 -10.35 -5.70 8.23
N GLY A 109 -10.90 -4.53 7.88
CA GLY A 109 -10.35 -3.23 8.32
C GLY A 109 -8.89 -3.05 7.91
N ASP A 110 -8.07 -2.44 8.78
CA ASP A 110 -6.63 -2.26 8.57
C ASP A 110 -5.91 -3.57 8.19
N LEU A 111 -6.32 -4.73 8.74
CA LEU A 111 -5.72 -6.02 8.38
C LEU A 111 -5.95 -6.40 6.92
N LYS A 112 -7.00 -5.91 6.27
CA LYS A 112 -7.20 -6.13 4.83
C LYS A 112 -6.22 -5.32 3.99
N VAL A 113 -5.85 -4.11 4.43
CA VAL A 113 -4.81 -3.29 3.79
C VAL A 113 -3.44 -3.95 3.98
N VAL A 114 -3.12 -4.43 5.18
CA VAL A 114 -1.89 -5.18 5.47
C VAL A 114 -1.81 -6.46 4.62
N ALA A 115 -2.91 -7.21 4.50
CA ALA A 115 -2.94 -8.42 3.67
C ALA A 115 -2.76 -8.14 2.18
N LEU A 116 -3.37 -7.06 1.67
CA LEU A 116 -3.16 -6.58 0.30
C LEU A 116 -1.68 -6.19 0.09
N ALA A 117 -1.09 -5.43 1.02
CA ALA A 117 0.31 -5.02 0.97
C ALA A 117 1.25 -6.25 0.90
N THR A 118 1.11 -7.21 1.82
CA THR A 118 1.89 -8.47 1.77
C THR A 118 1.77 -9.18 0.42
N ALA A 119 0.57 -9.23 -0.16
CA ALA A 119 0.34 -9.89 -1.43
C ALA A 119 0.96 -9.15 -2.62
N LEU A 120 1.01 -7.81 -2.59
CA LEU A 120 1.72 -6.98 -3.58
C LEU A 120 3.23 -7.16 -3.47
N GLU A 121 3.80 -7.19 -2.26
CA GLU A 121 5.23 -7.46 -2.08
C GLU A 121 5.62 -8.85 -2.58
N ASN A 122 4.80 -9.88 -2.29
CA ASN A 122 5.01 -11.21 -2.84
C ASN A 122 4.88 -11.24 -4.37
N GLN A 123 4.00 -10.40 -4.97
CA GLN A 123 3.90 -10.24 -6.42
C GLN A 123 5.19 -9.65 -7.00
N ALA A 124 5.75 -8.60 -6.39
CA ALA A 124 7.00 -7.98 -6.81
C ALA A 124 8.19 -8.94 -6.68
N VAL A 125 8.35 -9.62 -5.53
CA VAL A 125 9.37 -10.68 -5.34
C VAL A 125 9.28 -11.74 -6.44
N GLY A 126 8.07 -12.24 -6.71
CA GLY A 126 7.84 -13.24 -7.76
C GLY A 126 8.16 -12.73 -9.16
N ALA A 127 7.84 -11.46 -9.47
CA ALA A 127 8.12 -10.84 -10.75
C ALA A 127 9.62 -10.64 -11.00
N TYR A 128 10.37 -10.13 -10.02
CA TYR A 128 11.82 -9.99 -10.12
C TYR A 128 12.55 -11.33 -10.18
N GLN A 129 12.11 -12.34 -9.41
CA GLN A 129 12.65 -13.69 -9.51
C GLN A 129 12.43 -14.28 -10.91
N ALA A 130 11.23 -14.13 -11.48
CA ALA A 130 10.93 -14.57 -12.83
C ALA A 130 11.77 -13.82 -13.90
N ALA A 131 12.04 -12.52 -13.70
CA ALA A 131 12.93 -11.74 -14.54
C ALA A 131 14.38 -12.25 -14.49
N LEU A 132 14.91 -12.55 -13.30
CA LEU A 132 16.25 -13.14 -13.14
C LEU A 132 16.35 -14.51 -13.80
N ASP A 133 15.32 -15.35 -13.70
CA ASP A 133 15.35 -16.68 -14.31
C ASP A 133 15.17 -16.63 -15.82
N ALA A 134 14.37 -15.69 -16.35
CA ALA A 134 14.32 -15.40 -17.78
C ALA A 134 15.67 -14.88 -18.33
N ALA A 135 16.36 -14.02 -17.57
CA ALA A 135 17.71 -13.55 -17.90
C ALA A 135 18.74 -14.70 -17.93
N LYS A 136 18.78 -15.55 -16.87
CA LYS A 136 19.66 -16.74 -16.81
C LYS A 136 19.38 -17.73 -17.94
N ALA A 137 18.12 -17.86 -18.37
CA ALA A 137 17.72 -18.69 -19.50
C ALA A 137 17.98 -18.04 -20.88
N GLY A 138 18.58 -16.84 -20.93
CA GLY A 138 18.88 -16.12 -22.17
C GLY A 138 17.65 -15.54 -22.90
N LYS A 139 16.46 -15.58 -22.29
CA LYS A 139 15.20 -15.18 -22.93
C LYS A 139 15.07 -13.67 -23.16
N LEU A 140 15.84 -12.86 -22.42
CA LEU A 140 15.81 -11.40 -22.46
C LEU A 140 16.97 -10.80 -23.29
N GLY A 141 17.74 -11.64 -23.99
CA GLY A 141 18.99 -11.25 -24.65
C GLY A 141 20.11 -10.98 -23.65
N THR A 142 21.04 -10.09 -24.02
CA THR A 142 22.13 -9.65 -23.14
C THR A 142 21.60 -8.74 -22.04
N VAL A 143 21.65 -9.20 -20.79
CA VAL A 143 21.28 -8.38 -19.62
C VAL A 143 22.54 -7.72 -19.04
N PRO A 144 22.60 -6.39 -18.94
CA PRO A 144 23.73 -5.69 -18.31
C PRO A 144 23.88 -6.11 -16.82
N PRO A 145 25.09 -6.44 -16.33
CA PRO A 145 25.36 -6.74 -14.92
C PRO A 145 24.76 -5.74 -13.92
N ALA A 146 24.74 -4.44 -14.23
CA ALA A 146 24.14 -3.44 -13.35
C ALA A 146 22.61 -3.58 -13.21
N VAL A 147 21.91 -4.03 -14.26
CA VAL A 147 20.47 -4.33 -14.21
C VAL A 147 20.20 -5.57 -13.36
N ALA A 148 21.02 -6.61 -13.49
CA ALA A 148 20.90 -7.82 -12.67
C ALA A 148 21.16 -7.51 -11.18
N THR A 149 22.09 -6.60 -10.88
CA THR A 149 22.31 -6.08 -9.52
C THR A 149 21.07 -5.35 -8.99
N PHE A 150 20.55 -4.37 -9.73
CA PHE A 150 19.33 -3.63 -9.36
C PHE A 150 18.15 -4.56 -9.05
N VAL A 151 17.84 -5.47 -9.98
CA VAL A 151 16.76 -6.45 -9.85
C VAL A 151 16.93 -7.33 -8.60
N THR A 152 18.16 -7.79 -8.32
CA THR A 152 18.44 -8.61 -7.13
C THR A 152 18.28 -7.81 -5.84
N THR A 153 18.68 -6.53 -5.85
CA THR A 153 18.53 -5.62 -4.72
C THR A 153 17.06 -5.32 -4.42
N ALA A 154 16.28 -4.89 -5.42
CA ALA A 154 14.85 -4.58 -5.27
C ALA A 154 14.06 -5.80 -4.77
N MET A 155 14.28 -6.98 -5.37
CA MET A 155 13.68 -8.25 -4.92
C MET A 155 13.95 -8.54 -3.44
N GLY A 156 15.15 -8.23 -2.94
CA GLY A 156 15.50 -8.38 -1.53
C GLY A 156 14.78 -7.39 -0.62
N GLN A 157 14.50 -6.17 -1.11
CA GLN A 157 13.79 -5.12 -0.37
C GLN A 157 12.30 -5.47 -0.25
N HIS A 158 11.64 -5.86 -1.34
CA HIS A 158 10.26 -6.39 -1.30
C HIS A 158 10.13 -7.60 -0.37
N ALA A 159 11.13 -8.49 -0.30
CA ALA A 159 11.11 -9.61 0.64
C ALA A 159 11.19 -9.16 2.11
N ASP A 160 11.92 -8.07 2.41
CA ASP A 160 11.94 -7.45 3.73
C ASP A 160 10.62 -6.72 4.06
N HIS A 161 10.00 -6.06 3.07
CA HIS A 161 8.68 -5.43 3.20
C HIS A 161 7.57 -6.47 3.44
N ALA A 162 7.50 -7.53 2.62
CA ALA A 162 6.59 -8.67 2.77
C ALA A 162 6.69 -9.29 4.17
N LYS A 163 7.91 -9.42 4.69
CA LYS A 163 8.20 -9.94 6.02
C LYS A 163 7.70 -9.01 7.12
N ALA A 164 7.84 -7.69 6.97
CA ALA A 164 7.32 -6.72 7.92
C ALA A 164 5.78 -6.75 7.98
N TRP A 165 5.09 -6.75 6.84
CA TRP A 165 3.64 -6.88 6.79
C TRP A 165 3.14 -8.23 7.32
N ASN A 166 3.84 -9.34 7.01
CA ASN A 166 3.53 -10.64 7.61
C ASN A 166 3.70 -10.69 9.14
N ALA A 167 4.66 -9.95 9.70
CA ALA A 167 4.80 -9.81 11.16
C ALA A 167 3.57 -9.13 11.80
N VAL A 168 2.92 -8.21 11.07
CA VAL A 168 1.65 -7.60 11.49
C VAL A 168 0.52 -8.62 11.48
N LEU A 169 0.36 -9.37 10.38
CA LEU A 169 -0.70 -10.38 10.23
C LEU A 169 -0.60 -11.45 11.33
N THR A 170 0.59 -12.07 11.45
CA THR A 170 0.87 -13.11 12.45
C THR A 170 0.76 -12.56 13.87
N GLY A 171 1.27 -11.35 14.13
CA GLY A 171 1.11 -10.65 15.41
C GLY A 171 -0.34 -10.33 15.77
N ALA A 172 -1.24 -10.20 14.80
CA ALA A 172 -2.69 -10.05 15.02
C ALA A 172 -3.43 -11.40 15.18
N GLY A 173 -2.72 -12.52 15.10
CA GLY A 173 -3.30 -13.87 15.12
C GLY A 173 -4.01 -14.24 13.83
N LYS A 174 -3.56 -13.69 12.68
CA LYS A 174 -3.99 -14.09 11.33
C LYS A 174 -2.91 -14.94 10.66
N PRO A 175 -3.27 -15.77 9.65
CA PRO A 175 -2.28 -16.45 8.83
C PRO A 175 -1.32 -15.46 8.15
N ALA A 176 -0.09 -15.88 7.94
CA ALA A 176 0.82 -15.22 7.01
C ALA A 176 0.37 -15.46 5.56
N ILE A 177 0.72 -14.54 4.66
CA ILE A 177 0.56 -14.68 3.22
C ILE A 177 1.95 -14.87 2.61
N SER A 178 2.19 -16.05 2.05
CA SER A 178 3.44 -16.42 1.37
C SER A 178 3.27 -16.68 -0.13
N ASP A 179 2.02 -16.61 -0.61
CA ASP A 179 1.61 -16.70 -1.99
C ASP A 179 1.17 -15.31 -2.51
N VAL A 180 0.58 -15.26 -3.71
CA VAL A 180 0.10 -14.01 -4.34
C VAL A 180 -1.41 -14.12 -4.57
N PRO A 181 -2.25 -13.94 -3.53
CA PRO A 181 -3.70 -14.01 -3.62
C PRO A 181 -4.30 -12.71 -4.21
N LEU A 182 -3.87 -12.36 -5.43
CA LEU A 182 -4.31 -11.18 -6.16
C LEU A 182 -5.01 -11.57 -7.47
N SER A 183 -6.17 -10.96 -7.74
CA SER A 183 -6.95 -11.22 -8.96
C SER A 183 -6.25 -10.78 -10.26
N ASN A 184 -5.27 -9.87 -10.19
CA ASN A 184 -4.44 -9.45 -11.33
C ASN A 184 -3.27 -10.41 -11.61
N GLN A 185 -2.90 -11.30 -10.69
CA GLN A 185 -1.67 -12.11 -10.79
C GLN A 185 -1.58 -12.97 -12.07
N PRO A 186 -2.65 -13.59 -12.59
CA PRO A 186 -2.58 -14.32 -13.87
C PRO A 186 -2.17 -13.43 -15.05
N ALA A 187 -2.61 -12.18 -15.08
CA ALA A 187 -2.25 -11.22 -16.12
C ALA A 187 -0.78 -10.78 -15.99
N THR A 188 -0.30 -10.53 -14.76
CA THR A 188 1.12 -10.24 -14.47
C THR A 188 2.03 -11.38 -14.94
N LEU A 189 1.68 -12.63 -14.63
CA LEU A 189 2.44 -13.82 -15.06
C LEU A 189 2.40 -14.01 -16.59
N GLN A 190 1.26 -13.73 -17.23
CA GLN A 190 1.15 -13.78 -18.69
C GLN A 190 2.04 -12.72 -19.36
N ALA A 191 2.07 -11.50 -18.83
CA ALA A 191 2.90 -10.41 -19.34
C ALA A 191 4.40 -10.70 -19.17
N LEU A 192 4.82 -11.21 -18.00
CA LEU A 192 6.20 -11.70 -17.77
C LEU A 192 6.58 -12.81 -18.76
N GLY A 193 5.70 -13.80 -18.95
CA GLY A 193 5.93 -14.95 -19.83
C GLY A 193 6.02 -14.59 -21.32
N ALA A 194 5.45 -13.45 -21.73
CA ALA A 194 5.50 -12.94 -23.09
C ALA A 194 6.71 -12.02 -23.38
N ALA A 195 7.44 -11.57 -22.35
CA ALA A 195 8.53 -10.64 -22.51
C ALA A 195 9.80 -11.30 -23.08
N THR A 196 10.38 -10.69 -24.12
CA THR A 196 11.55 -11.20 -24.86
C THR A 196 12.79 -10.31 -24.76
N ASP A 197 12.71 -9.24 -23.99
CA ASP A 197 13.78 -8.25 -23.80
C ASP A 197 13.65 -7.56 -22.44
N VAL A 198 14.76 -6.99 -21.96
CA VAL A 198 14.84 -6.30 -20.67
C VAL A 198 13.90 -5.09 -20.59
N GLY A 199 13.73 -4.34 -21.69
CA GLY A 199 12.88 -3.15 -21.71
C GLY A 199 11.39 -3.47 -21.50
N THR A 200 10.92 -4.58 -22.06
CA THR A 200 9.55 -5.09 -21.86
C THR A 200 9.33 -5.54 -20.42
N VAL A 201 10.30 -6.25 -19.83
CA VAL A 201 10.25 -6.63 -18.40
C VAL A 201 10.30 -5.41 -17.48
N ALA A 202 11.18 -4.44 -17.77
CA ALA A 202 11.32 -3.22 -16.98
C ALA A 202 10.07 -2.33 -16.99
N LYS A 203 9.33 -2.27 -18.11
CA LYS A 203 8.00 -1.60 -18.16
C LYS A 203 6.98 -2.27 -17.26
N LEU A 204 6.97 -3.60 -17.21
CA LEU A 204 6.07 -4.33 -16.33
C LEU A 204 6.46 -4.15 -14.86
N ALA A 205 7.75 -4.25 -14.53
CA ALA A 205 8.25 -3.92 -13.20
C ALA A 205 7.83 -2.50 -12.79
N LEU A 206 8.05 -1.49 -13.64
CA LEU A 206 7.66 -0.09 -13.35
C LEU A 206 6.18 0.04 -13.02
N SER A 207 5.30 -0.69 -13.72
CA SER A 207 3.86 -0.67 -13.40
C SER A 207 3.51 -1.31 -12.05
N LEU A 208 4.33 -2.25 -11.56
CA LEU A 208 4.19 -2.85 -10.23
C LEU A 208 4.75 -1.91 -9.15
N GLU A 209 5.90 -1.28 -9.37
CA GLU A 209 6.48 -0.28 -8.46
C GLU A 209 5.57 0.94 -8.31
N ASP A 210 5.05 1.46 -9.42
CA ASP A 210 4.06 2.52 -9.42
C ASP A 210 2.84 2.11 -8.57
N GLN A 211 2.31 0.91 -8.76
CA GLN A 211 1.19 0.42 -7.96
C GLN A 211 1.56 0.30 -6.47
N ALA A 212 2.73 -0.22 -6.12
CA ALA A 212 3.19 -0.37 -4.73
C ALA A 212 3.37 1.02 -4.07
N ALA A 213 4.18 1.90 -4.66
CA ALA A 213 4.45 3.25 -4.18
C ALA A 213 3.16 4.04 -3.93
N GLN A 214 2.27 4.06 -4.92
CA GLN A 214 0.99 4.76 -4.82
C GLN A 214 0.04 4.11 -3.81
N THR A 215 0.06 2.79 -3.64
CA THR A 215 -0.72 2.09 -2.60
C THR A 215 -0.27 2.50 -1.21
N TYR A 216 1.04 2.59 -0.98
CA TYR A 216 1.57 3.01 0.33
C TYR A 216 1.33 4.48 0.60
N LEU A 217 1.49 5.36 -0.38
CA LEU A 217 1.10 6.76 -0.23
C LEU A 217 -0.39 6.88 0.10
N PHE A 218 -1.27 6.20 -0.64
CA PHE A 218 -2.71 6.15 -0.33
C PHE A 218 -2.98 5.66 1.09
N ALA A 219 -2.26 4.63 1.56
CA ALA A 219 -2.39 4.11 2.93
C ALA A 219 -2.04 5.16 3.99
N THR A 220 -1.05 6.05 3.77
CA THR A 220 -0.71 7.12 4.74
C THR A 220 -1.85 8.12 4.99
N TYR A 221 -2.79 8.26 4.05
CA TYR A 221 -3.95 9.15 4.19
C TYR A 221 -5.24 8.44 4.65
N ASN A 222 -5.33 7.11 4.45
CA ASN A 222 -6.60 6.38 4.57
C ASN A 222 -6.61 5.28 5.66
N VAL A 223 -5.45 4.86 6.19
CA VAL A 223 -5.37 3.91 7.30
C VAL A 223 -5.61 4.63 8.63
N GLY A 224 -6.47 4.08 9.48
CA GLY A 224 -6.82 4.70 10.77
C GLY A 224 -5.79 4.51 11.90
N SER A 225 -4.87 3.55 11.74
CA SER A 225 -3.78 3.28 12.68
C SER A 225 -2.58 4.20 12.44
N PRO A 226 -2.12 4.97 13.46
CA PRO A 226 -0.88 5.74 13.37
C PRO A 226 0.35 4.88 13.04
N ALA A 227 0.43 3.67 13.61
CA ALA A 227 1.52 2.74 13.33
C ALA A 227 1.46 2.17 11.89
N GLY A 228 0.24 1.99 11.36
CA GLY A 228 0.02 1.63 9.96
C GLY A 228 0.43 2.73 8.98
N ILE A 229 0.09 3.98 9.28
CA ILE A 229 0.58 5.16 8.55
C ILE A 229 2.11 5.20 8.59
N ALA A 230 2.72 5.03 9.77
CA ALA A 230 4.17 5.05 9.92
C ALA A 230 4.87 3.94 9.10
N THR A 231 4.34 2.71 9.12
CA THR A 231 4.90 1.60 8.34
C THR A 231 4.81 1.85 6.84
N ALA A 232 3.65 2.32 6.34
CA ALA A 232 3.49 2.71 4.94
C ALA A 232 4.43 3.86 4.55
N ALA A 233 4.59 4.86 5.42
CA ALA A 233 5.49 6.00 5.20
C ALA A 233 6.98 5.62 5.18
N THR A 234 7.38 4.52 5.83
CA THR A 234 8.76 4.00 5.71
C THR A 234 9.03 3.23 4.43
N ILE A 235 7.98 2.72 3.75
CA ILE A 235 8.09 1.88 2.55
C ILE A 235 7.89 2.68 1.27
N ALA A 236 6.87 3.56 1.22
CA ALA A 236 6.53 4.34 0.01
C ALA A 236 7.72 5.06 -0.66
N PRO A 237 8.69 5.65 0.08
CA PRO A 237 9.86 6.29 -0.53
C PRO A 237 10.80 5.30 -1.23
N VAL A 238 10.90 4.05 -0.76
CA VAL A 238 11.75 3.01 -1.37
C VAL A 238 11.11 2.53 -2.68
N GLU A 239 9.80 2.28 -2.70
CA GLU A 239 9.08 1.92 -3.94
C GLU A 239 9.17 3.03 -4.99
N ALA A 240 9.09 4.30 -4.57
CA ALA A 240 9.31 5.44 -5.47
C ALA A 240 10.75 5.47 -6.03
N MET A 241 11.76 5.00 -5.28
CA MET A 241 13.12 4.82 -5.78
C MET A 241 13.23 3.65 -6.77
N HIS A 242 12.55 2.52 -6.54
CA HIS A 242 12.48 1.43 -7.52
C HIS A 242 11.93 1.95 -8.86
N ALA A 243 10.78 2.64 -8.83
CA ALA A 243 10.16 3.25 -10.00
C ALA A 243 11.09 4.26 -10.70
N ALA A 244 11.77 5.13 -9.94
CA ALA A 244 12.70 6.11 -10.50
C ALA A 244 13.92 5.48 -11.18
N ILE A 245 14.47 4.39 -10.63
CA ILE A 245 15.56 3.65 -11.25
C ILE A 245 15.08 2.91 -12.51
N LEU A 246 13.87 2.34 -12.49
CA LEU A 246 13.29 1.71 -13.69
C LEU A 246 13.04 2.73 -14.81
N ASN A 247 12.62 3.95 -14.50
CA ASN A 247 12.55 5.03 -15.48
C ASN A 247 13.92 5.30 -16.13
N TYR A 248 15.02 5.33 -15.36
CA TYR A 248 16.37 5.42 -15.94
C TYR A 248 16.73 4.20 -16.82
N VAL A 249 16.39 2.98 -16.41
CA VAL A 249 16.58 1.75 -17.20
C VAL A 249 15.78 1.78 -18.51
N LEU A 250 14.66 2.51 -18.54
CA LEU A 250 13.80 2.71 -19.70
C LEU A 250 14.16 3.97 -20.54
N GLY A 251 15.12 4.79 -20.09
CA GLY A 251 15.50 6.03 -20.77
C GLY A 251 14.44 7.14 -20.64
N GLN A 252 13.62 7.07 -19.60
CA GLN A 252 12.57 8.02 -19.26
C GLN A 252 13.06 9.01 -18.20
N TYR A 253 12.33 10.12 -18.03
CA TYR A 253 12.60 11.04 -16.92
C TYR A 253 12.29 10.32 -15.59
N PRO A 254 13.19 10.33 -14.58
CA PRO A 254 13.09 9.44 -13.42
C PRO A 254 11.87 9.70 -12.54
N VAL A 255 11.42 10.95 -12.45
CA VAL A 255 10.31 11.38 -11.59
C VAL A 255 9.31 12.15 -12.46
N PRO A 256 8.44 11.46 -13.23
CA PRO A 256 7.61 12.09 -14.27
C PRO A 256 6.54 13.05 -13.73
N ASP A 257 6.15 12.91 -12.46
CA ASP A 257 5.16 13.73 -11.78
C ASP A 257 5.80 14.50 -10.61
N ASP A 258 5.44 15.77 -10.42
CA ASP A 258 5.97 16.62 -9.32
C ASP A 258 5.70 16.03 -7.92
N PHE A 259 4.63 15.25 -7.79
CA PHE A 259 4.23 14.52 -6.60
C PHE A 259 3.78 13.11 -7.00
N LEU A 260 4.17 12.10 -6.22
CA LEU A 260 3.66 10.74 -6.38
C LEU A 260 2.12 10.75 -6.28
N PRO A 261 1.37 10.27 -7.29
CA PRO A 261 -0.09 10.29 -7.26
C PRO A 261 -0.65 9.05 -6.53
N VAL A 262 -1.96 8.81 -6.64
CA VAL A 262 -2.66 7.66 -6.01
C VAL A 262 -3.67 6.97 -6.94
N ASP A 263 -3.63 7.24 -8.24
CA ASP A 263 -4.57 6.73 -9.24
C ASP A 263 -4.37 5.23 -9.56
N LYS A 264 -3.16 4.71 -9.37
CA LYS A 264 -2.78 3.29 -9.52
C LYS A 264 -2.81 2.51 -8.20
N ALA A 265 -3.16 3.16 -7.09
CA ALA A 265 -3.23 2.54 -5.78
C ALA A 265 -4.15 1.30 -5.79
N ALA A 266 -3.66 0.20 -5.24
CA ALA A 266 -4.32 -1.09 -5.26
C ALA A 266 -5.62 -1.06 -4.46
N SER A 267 -6.73 -1.40 -5.10
CA SER A 267 -8.01 -1.60 -4.40
C SER A 267 -7.94 -2.85 -3.50
N PRO A 268 -8.48 -2.80 -2.26
CA PRO A 268 -8.71 -3.99 -1.44
C PRO A 268 -9.63 -5.05 -2.08
N THR A 269 -10.21 -4.81 -3.25
CA THR A 269 -10.92 -5.83 -4.06
C THR A 269 -9.99 -6.69 -4.92
N LEU A 270 -8.68 -6.37 -5.01
CA LEU A 270 -7.71 -7.24 -5.68
C LEU A 270 -7.38 -8.49 -4.85
N LEU A 271 -7.39 -8.36 -3.52
CA LEU A 271 -7.16 -9.46 -2.58
C LEU A 271 -8.29 -10.51 -2.66
N THR A 272 -7.94 -11.77 -2.91
CA THR A 272 -8.90 -12.87 -3.11
C THR A 272 -9.21 -13.71 -1.85
N VAL A 273 -8.76 -13.27 -0.67
CA VAL A 273 -8.84 -13.96 0.64
C VAL A 273 -9.35 -13.07 1.79
#